data_AF-A0A7D7PPX2-F1
#
_entry.id   AF-A0A7D7PPX2-F1
#
_cell.length_a   1.000
_cell.length_b   1.000
_cell.length_c   1.000
_cell.angle_alpha   90.00
_cell.angle_beta   90.00
_cell.angle_gamma   90.00
#
_symmetry.space_group_name_H-M   'P 1'
#
loop_
_entity.id
_entity.type
_entity.pdbx_description
1 polymer ?
#
loop_
_entity_poly.entity_id
_entity_poly.type
_entity_poly.pdbx_seq_one_letter_code
_entity_poly.pdbx_strand_id
1 'polypeptide(L)'
;MPYLGSLLLLSLAAWCLQPAWGAPGNSKCKLRKHTHKAMQTDFTGRRCWDDIKIQSCWGYCLSYEISDWRFPYKDSHHLVCGHEDRKHASIKLRHCDPGVEPGTDTFHYIEATSCKCQVCSSEDTSCEWLPPDSNLLGGLVLKEEIEEELE
;
A
#
# COMPACT_ATOMS: atom_id res chain seq x y z
N MET A 1 23.90 -63.64 10.87
CA MET A 1 23.10 -62.45 11.19
C MET A 1 23.37 -61.37 10.13
N PRO A 2 22.57 -61.27 9.05
CA PRO A 2 22.77 -60.24 8.03
C PRO A 2 21.45 -59.50 7.73
N TYR A 3 20.86 -58.81 8.70
CA TYR A 3 19.66 -57.99 8.47
C TYR A 3 19.73 -56.60 9.13
N LEU A 4 20.91 -56.16 9.58
CA LEU A 4 21.09 -54.85 10.21
C LEU A 4 21.66 -53.76 9.29
N GLY A 5 22.07 -54.12 8.05
CA GLY A 5 22.67 -53.16 7.11
C GLY A 5 21.69 -52.49 6.14
N SER A 6 20.45 -52.99 6.01
CA SER A 6 19.55 -52.57 4.93
C SER A 6 18.57 -51.45 5.30
N LEU A 7 18.52 -51.03 6.58
CA LEU A 7 17.59 -50.01 7.07
C LEU A 7 18.15 -48.58 7.02
N LEU A 8 19.45 -48.41 6.82
CA LEU A 8 20.11 -47.08 6.79
C LEU A 8 20.11 -46.40 5.41
N LEU A 9 19.77 -47.13 4.34
CA LEU A 9 19.74 -46.57 2.97
C LEU A 9 18.35 -46.05 2.54
N LEU A 10 17.30 -46.38 3.28
CA LEU A 10 15.93 -45.93 2.97
C LEU A 10 15.58 -44.55 3.57
N SER A 11 16.41 -44.00 4.47
CA SER A 11 16.15 -42.70 5.10
C SER A 11 16.62 -41.49 4.29
N LEU A 12 17.52 -41.66 3.31
CA LEU A 12 18.05 -40.55 2.49
C LEU A 12 17.20 -40.22 1.26
N ALA A 13 16.29 -41.10 0.83
CA ALA A 13 15.44 -40.87 -0.34
C ALA A 13 14.15 -40.06 -0.01
N ALA A 14 13.82 -39.88 1.27
CA ALA A 14 12.61 -39.18 1.69
C ALA A 14 12.72 -37.65 1.66
N TRP A 15 13.91 -37.09 1.43
CA TRP A 15 14.13 -35.63 1.46
C TRP A 15 14.01 -34.96 0.09
N CYS A 16 13.88 -35.72 -1.00
CA CYS A 16 13.62 -35.16 -2.33
C CYS A 16 12.11 -34.95 -2.62
N LEU A 17 11.23 -35.48 -1.76
CA LEU A 17 9.78 -35.20 -1.82
C LEU A 17 9.39 -34.10 -0.83
N GLN A 18 10.16 -33.00 -0.77
CA GLN A 18 9.58 -31.78 -0.22
C GLN A 18 8.52 -31.32 -1.22
N PRO A 19 7.23 -31.19 -0.83
CA PRO A 19 6.28 -30.47 -1.67
C PRO A 19 6.91 -29.10 -1.92
N ALA A 20 7.00 -28.70 -3.21
CA ALA A 20 7.41 -27.36 -3.57
C ALA A 20 6.59 -26.41 -2.71
N TRP A 21 7.22 -25.81 -1.69
CA TRP A 21 6.59 -24.82 -0.84
C TRP A 21 5.98 -23.82 -1.79
N GLY A 22 4.64 -23.73 -1.76
CA GLY A 22 3.85 -23.05 -2.77
C GLY A 22 4.52 -21.72 -3.08
N ALA A 23 4.96 -21.56 -4.33
CA ALA A 23 5.44 -20.28 -4.80
C ALA A 23 4.39 -19.24 -4.37
N PRO A 24 4.77 -18.14 -3.69
CA PRO A 24 3.82 -17.14 -3.23
C PRO A 24 2.89 -16.80 -4.38
N GLY A 25 1.60 -17.15 -4.22
CA GLY A 25 0.62 -17.03 -5.30
C GLY A 25 0.69 -15.63 -5.89
N ASN A 26 0.96 -15.58 -7.20
CA ASN A 26 1.22 -14.39 -8.02
C ASN A 26 0.75 -13.08 -7.37
N SER A 27 1.63 -12.43 -6.60
CA SER A 27 1.34 -11.18 -5.88
C SER A 27 1.33 -9.97 -6.80
N LYS A 28 0.89 -10.14 -8.05
CA LYS A 28 0.72 -9.08 -9.04
C LYS A 28 -0.24 -8.01 -8.55
N CYS A 29 -0.07 -6.81 -9.09
CA CYS A 29 -0.94 -5.66 -8.85
C CYS A 29 -2.43 -6.04 -8.98
N LYS A 30 -3.20 -5.81 -7.91
CA LYS A 30 -4.61 -6.16 -7.81
C LYS A 30 -5.32 -5.32 -6.75
N LEU A 31 -6.65 -5.38 -6.74
CA LEU A 31 -7.46 -4.80 -5.68
C LEU A 31 -7.27 -5.51 -4.35
N ARG A 32 -7.26 -4.72 -3.28
CA ARG A 32 -7.21 -5.20 -1.90
C ARG A 32 -7.92 -4.22 -0.97
N LYS A 33 -8.67 -4.75 0.00
CA LYS A 33 -9.23 -3.95 1.10
C LYS A 33 -8.16 -3.68 2.15
N HIS A 34 -7.98 -2.41 2.48
CA HIS A 34 -7.10 -1.94 3.54
C HIS A 34 -7.92 -1.29 4.65
N THR A 35 -7.50 -1.47 5.90
CA THR A 35 -8.04 -0.71 7.03
C THR A 35 -7.25 0.58 7.16
N HIS A 36 -7.94 1.71 7.18
CA HIS A 36 -7.37 3.05 7.30
C HIS A 36 -7.98 3.76 8.51
N LYS A 37 -7.15 4.47 9.28
CA LYS A 37 -7.61 5.29 10.42
C LYS A 37 -8.02 6.65 9.90
N ALA A 38 -9.31 6.82 9.59
CA ALA A 38 -9.84 8.08 9.12
C ALA A 38 -10.09 9.03 10.29
N MET A 39 -9.78 10.31 10.10
CA MET A 39 -9.96 11.36 11.10
C MET A 39 -10.24 12.69 10.41
N GLN A 40 -11.26 13.40 10.88
CA GLN A 40 -11.58 14.77 10.46
C GLN A 40 -11.68 15.66 11.69
N THR A 41 -11.30 16.93 11.53
CA THR A 41 -11.34 17.95 12.57
C THR A 41 -12.18 19.12 12.06
N ASP A 42 -13.06 19.67 12.90
CA ASP A 42 -13.85 20.86 12.59
C ASP A 42 -13.05 22.16 12.86
N PHE A 43 -13.61 23.31 12.46
CA PHE A 43 -12.99 24.63 12.69
C PHE A 43 -12.81 24.99 14.17
N THR A 44 -13.49 24.27 15.07
CA THR A 44 -13.40 24.46 16.52
C THR A 44 -12.46 23.46 17.20
N GLY A 45 -11.74 22.63 16.42
CA GLY A 45 -10.78 21.64 16.90
C GLY A 45 -11.38 20.32 17.41
N ARG A 46 -12.69 20.10 17.24
CA ARG A 46 -13.37 18.84 17.61
C ARG A 46 -13.27 17.84 16.47
N ARG A 47 -13.20 16.55 16.83
CA ARG A 47 -12.77 15.50 15.91
C ARG A 47 -13.83 14.41 15.76
N CYS A 48 -13.86 13.84 14.57
CA CYS A 48 -14.50 12.56 14.30
C CYS A 48 -13.47 11.58 13.77
N TRP A 49 -13.53 10.30 14.17
CA TRP A 49 -12.58 9.27 13.74
C TRP A 49 -13.20 7.88 13.66
N ASP A 50 -12.63 7.04 12.79
CA ASP A 50 -13.01 5.64 12.68
C ASP A 50 -11.95 4.80 11.94
N ASP A 51 -11.97 3.49 12.17
CA ASP A 51 -11.22 2.52 11.37
C ASP A 51 -12.10 2.07 10.20
N ILE A 52 -11.86 2.63 9.01
CA ILE A 52 -12.64 2.36 7.81
C ILE A 52 -11.94 1.38 6.87
N LYS A 53 -12.71 0.65 6.07
CA LYS A 53 -12.17 -0.29 5.08
C LYS A 53 -12.26 0.33 3.70
N ILE A 54 -11.12 0.59 3.07
CA ILE A 54 -11.00 1.23 1.76
C ILE A 54 -10.48 0.22 0.75
N GLN A 55 -11.11 0.14 -0.43
CA GLN A 55 -10.55 -0.58 -1.57
C GLN A 55 -9.40 0.21 -2.20
N SER A 56 -8.21 -0.39 -2.23
CA SER A 56 -7.02 0.19 -2.85
C SER A 56 -6.26 -0.87 -3.66
N CYS A 57 -5.15 -0.46 -4.28
CA CYS A 57 -4.30 -1.31 -5.08
C CYS A 57 -3.12 -1.84 -4.27
N TRP A 58 -2.80 -3.12 -4.46
CA TRP A 58 -1.68 -3.78 -3.79
C TRP A 58 -1.08 -4.85 -4.68
N GLY A 59 0.24 -4.96 -4.65
CA GLY A 59 0.99 -6.02 -5.32
C GLY A 59 2.28 -5.51 -5.92
N TYR A 60 2.90 -6.35 -6.74
CA TYR A 60 4.15 -6.09 -7.41
C TYR A 60 3.93 -5.83 -8.90
N CYS A 61 4.79 -4.98 -9.44
CA CYS A 61 4.93 -4.72 -10.87
C CYS A 61 6.32 -5.12 -11.32
N LEU A 62 6.41 -5.63 -12.55
CA LEU A 62 7.71 -5.93 -13.14
C LEU A 62 8.38 -4.61 -13.53
N SER A 63 9.65 -4.51 -13.18
CA SER A 63 10.52 -3.42 -13.63
C SER A 63 11.75 -4.01 -14.29
N TYR A 64 12.37 -3.24 -15.17
CA TYR A 64 13.61 -3.62 -15.82
C TYR A 64 14.42 -2.38 -16.16
N GLU A 65 15.72 -2.59 -16.36
CA GLU A 65 16.65 -1.55 -16.79
C GLU A 65 17.46 -2.11 -17.97
N ILE A 66 17.59 -1.31 -19.03
CA ILE A 66 18.42 -1.62 -20.18
C ILE A 66 19.65 -0.72 -20.07
N SER A 67 20.84 -1.31 -19.99
CA SER A 67 22.08 -0.54 -20.02
C SER A 67 22.30 0.12 -21.38
N ASP A 68 22.70 1.39 -21.40
CA ASP A 68 23.08 2.14 -22.60
C ASP A 68 24.53 2.65 -22.44
N TRP A 69 25.22 2.88 -23.54
CA TRP A 69 26.56 3.47 -23.54
C TRP A 69 26.53 5.01 -23.53
N ARG A 70 25.40 5.63 -23.88
CA ARG A 70 25.22 7.08 -23.81
C ARG A 70 24.70 7.47 -22.44
N PHE A 71 25.20 8.58 -21.90
CA PHE A 71 24.67 9.17 -20.67
C PHE A 71 23.14 9.32 -20.76
N PRO A 72 22.34 8.87 -19.77
CA PRO A 72 22.69 8.49 -18.39
C PRO A 72 23.10 7.02 -18.18
N TYR A 73 23.48 6.32 -19.24
CA TYR A 73 23.96 4.93 -19.28
C TYR A 73 22.91 3.85 -19.00
N LYS A 74 21.65 4.26 -18.96
CA LYS A 74 20.53 3.37 -18.67
C LYS A 74 19.21 3.90 -19.21
N ASP A 75 18.33 2.97 -19.56
CA ASP A 75 16.91 3.18 -19.78
C ASP A 75 16.14 2.36 -18.75
N SER A 76 15.52 3.05 -17.79
CA SER A 76 14.92 2.45 -16.61
C SER A 76 13.39 2.46 -16.71
N HIS A 77 12.77 1.29 -16.67
CA HIS A 77 11.32 1.09 -16.74
C HIS A 77 10.79 0.65 -15.37
N HIS A 78 10.36 1.62 -14.56
CA HIS A 78 9.84 1.38 -13.21
C HIS A 78 8.35 1.71 -13.13
N LEU A 79 7.51 0.69 -13.27
CA LEU A 79 6.06 0.81 -13.10
C LEU A 79 5.66 0.59 -11.63
N VAL A 80 4.65 1.32 -11.18
CA VAL A 80 4.06 1.19 -9.84
C VAL A 80 2.64 0.63 -9.93
N CYS A 81 2.21 -0.08 -8.90
CA CYS A 81 0.83 -0.56 -8.81
C CYS A 81 -0.07 0.59 -8.34
N GLY A 82 -0.82 1.18 -9.28
CA GLY A 82 -1.69 2.32 -9.02
C GLY A 82 -3.15 2.04 -9.35
N HIS A 83 -4.00 2.99 -9.00
CA HIS A 83 -5.42 2.99 -9.39
C HIS A 83 -5.52 3.27 -10.89
N GLU A 84 -6.13 2.36 -11.66
CA GLU A 84 -6.45 2.62 -13.06
C GLU A 84 -7.76 3.40 -13.12
N ASP A 85 -8.82 2.84 -12.54
CA ASP A 85 -10.11 3.50 -12.37
C ASP A 85 -10.39 3.78 -10.89
N ARG A 86 -11.08 4.90 -10.66
CA ARG A 86 -11.34 5.47 -9.34
C ARG A 86 -12.82 5.79 -9.17
N LYS A 87 -13.32 5.71 -7.94
CA LYS A 87 -14.65 6.20 -7.58
C LYS A 87 -14.61 7.02 -6.29
N HIS A 88 -15.42 8.06 -6.24
CA HIS A 88 -15.67 8.81 -5.02
C HIS A 88 -16.57 8.00 -4.10
N ALA A 89 -16.23 7.97 -2.82
CA ALA A 89 -16.99 7.31 -1.78
C ALA A 89 -17.07 8.22 -0.55
N SER A 90 -18.08 7.98 0.28
CA SER A 90 -18.23 8.66 1.56
C SER A 90 -18.73 7.70 2.62
N ILE A 91 -18.31 7.91 3.86
CA ILE A 91 -18.75 7.11 5.00
C ILE A 91 -18.98 8.02 6.21
N LYS A 92 -19.95 7.66 7.05
CA LYS A 92 -20.14 8.30 8.35
C LYS A 92 -19.21 7.70 9.39
N LEU A 93 -18.37 8.53 9.99
CA LEU A 93 -17.48 8.19 11.09
C LEU A 93 -18.31 7.94 12.36
N ARG A 94 -18.01 6.84 13.06
CA ARG A 94 -18.82 6.41 14.22
C ARG A 94 -18.48 7.11 15.53
N HIS A 95 -17.27 7.65 15.66
CA HIS A 95 -16.81 8.29 16.89
C HIS A 95 -16.60 9.76 16.61
N CYS A 96 -17.25 10.61 17.40
CA CYS A 96 -17.15 12.06 17.31
C CYS A 96 -17.17 12.68 18.70
N ASP A 97 -16.48 13.79 18.85
CA ASP A 97 -16.55 14.64 20.04
C ASP A 97 -17.95 15.25 20.20
N PRO A 98 -18.39 15.52 21.44
CA PRO A 98 -19.70 16.11 21.68
C PRO A 98 -19.83 17.52 21.09
N GLY A 99 -20.91 17.74 20.34
CA GLY A 99 -21.26 19.03 19.76
C GLY A 99 -20.58 19.37 18.44
N VAL A 100 -19.87 18.42 17.81
CA VAL A 100 -19.21 18.60 16.50
C VAL A 100 -20.14 19.24 15.45
N GLU A 101 -19.55 20.03 14.56
CA GLU A 101 -20.29 20.65 13.44
C GLU A 101 -20.95 19.58 12.53
N PRO A 102 -22.19 19.80 12.07
CA PRO A 102 -22.84 18.89 11.14
C PRO A 102 -22.04 18.74 9.83
N GLY A 103 -21.73 17.51 9.45
CA GLY A 103 -20.95 17.20 8.23
C GLY A 103 -19.52 16.75 8.51
N THR A 104 -18.91 17.10 9.66
CA THR A 104 -17.59 16.59 10.07
C THR A 104 -17.59 15.07 10.26
N ASP A 105 -18.77 14.49 10.51
CA ASP A 105 -18.98 13.04 10.59
C ASP A 105 -18.89 12.36 9.21
N THR A 106 -18.97 13.08 8.09
CA THR A 106 -18.98 12.49 6.74
C THR A 106 -17.59 12.58 6.12
N PHE A 107 -16.89 11.45 6.06
CA PHE A 107 -15.55 11.35 5.48
C PHE A 107 -15.63 10.98 4.00
N HIS A 108 -15.07 11.82 3.14
CA HIS A 108 -14.99 11.60 1.70
C HIS A 108 -13.61 11.05 1.31
N TYR A 109 -13.59 10.05 0.44
CA TYR A 109 -12.37 9.38 0.01
C TYR A 109 -12.51 8.78 -1.40
N ILE A 110 -11.38 8.37 -1.98
CA ILE A 110 -11.33 7.70 -3.28
C ILE A 110 -11.06 6.21 -3.06
N GLU A 111 -11.84 5.37 -3.74
CA GLU A 111 -11.60 3.94 -3.83
C GLU A 111 -11.11 3.55 -5.23
N ALA A 112 -10.21 2.58 -5.29
CA ALA A 112 -9.85 1.92 -6.54
C ALA A 112 -10.99 0.98 -6.98
N THR A 113 -11.40 1.10 -8.25
CA THR A 113 -12.30 0.12 -8.90
C THR A 113 -11.53 -0.86 -9.78
N SER A 114 -10.32 -0.51 -10.19
CA SER A 114 -9.39 -1.37 -10.93
C SER A 114 -7.95 -0.95 -10.62
N CYS A 115 -7.00 -1.85 -10.88
CA CYS A 115 -5.58 -1.64 -10.55
C CYS A 115 -4.70 -2.05 -11.71
N LYS A 116 -3.63 -1.28 -11.96
CA LYS A 116 -2.71 -1.51 -13.06
C LYS A 116 -1.28 -1.10 -12.71
N CYS A 117 -0.34 -1.79 -13.34
CA CYS A 117 1.06 -1.37 -13.37
C CYS A 117 1.22 -0.26 -14.40
N GLN A 118 1.50 0.95 -13.94
CA GLN A 118 1.64 2.13 -14.78
C GLN A 118 2.76 3.05 -14.28
N VAL A 119 3.19 3.99 -15.11
CA VAL A 119 4.07 5.07 -14.66
C VAL A 119 3.31 5.91 -13.64
N CYS A 120 3.98 6.27 -12.54
CA CYS A 120 3.35 7.10 -11.53
C CYS A 120 3.06 8.50 -12.08
N SER A 121 1.83 8.99 -11.91
CA SER A 121 1.44 10.36 -12.24
C SER A 121 1.38 11.21 -10.97
N SER A 122 2.06 12.35 -10.97
CA SER A 122 2.04 13.31 -9.88
C SER A 122 0.80 14.22 -9.89
N GLU A 123 -0.10 14.06 -10.86
CA GLU A 123 -1.35 14.83 -10.94
C GLU A 123 -2.32 14.49 -9.79
N ASP A 124 -2.30 13.24 -9.34
CA ASP A 124 -3.25 12.73 -8.35
C ASP A 124 -2.65 11.74 -7.33
N THR A 125 -1.34 11.51 -7.40
CA THR A 125 -0.64 10.55 -6.54
C THR A 125 0.73 11.13 -6.16
N SER A 126 1.11 11.05 -4.89
CA SER A 126 2.51 11.33 -4.52
C SER A 126 3.39 10.17 -4.99
N CYS A 127 4.28 10.46 -5.95
CA CYS A 127 5.23 9.50 -6.52
C CYS A 127 6.53 9.37 -5.73
N GLU A 128 6.61 10.06 -4.59
CA GLU A 128 7.75 9.96 -3.70
C GLU A 128 7.66 8.66 -2.92
N TRP A 129 8.77 7.91 -2.91
CA TRP A 129 8.85 6.75 -2.02
C TRP A 129 9.12 7.25 -0.59
N LEU A 130 8.12 7.08 0.28
CA LEU A 130 8.28 7.28 1.72
C LEU A 130 8.08 5.94 2.42
N PRO A 131 9.00 5.53 3.31
CA PRO A 131 8.79 4.34 4.12
C PRO A 131 7.55 4.54 5.02
N PRO A 132 6.83 3.45 5.37
CA PRO A 132 5.58 3.52 6.13
C PRO A 132 5.68 4.21 7.50
N ASP A 133 6.89 4.41 8.02
CA ASP A 133 7.18 5.11 9.28
C ASP A 133 7.91 6.46 9.07
N SER A 134 7.90 7.01 7.84
CA SER A 134 8.51 8.32 7.60
C SER A 134 7.64 9.44 8.17
N ASN A 135 8.19 10.13 9.17
CA ASN A 135 7.65 11.39 9.71
C ASN A 135 7.56 12.53 8.67
N LEU A 136 7.96 12.30 7.41
CA LEU A 136 7.98 13.32 6.37
C LEU A 136 6.58 13.78 5.97
N LEU A 137 5.58 12.89 5.86
CA LEU A 137 4.20 13.28 5.58
C LEU A 137 3.54 13.98 6.77
N GLY A 138 3.80 13.52 8.00
CA GLY A 138 3.35 14.23 9.21
C GLY A 138 4.02 15.61 9.35
N GLY A 139 5.28 15.72 8.93
CA GLY A 139 6.05 16.97 8.93
C GLY A 139 5.66 17.94 7.82
N LEU A 140 5.20 17.45 6.66
CA LEU A 140 4.68 18.29 5.58
C LEU A 140 3.30 18.86 5.92
N VAL A 141 2.41 18.05 6.51
CA VAL A 141 1.14 18.54 7.06
C VAL A 141 1.38 19.57 8.16
N LEU A 142 2.32 19.31 9.09
CA LEU A 142 2.72 20.30 10.10
C LEU A 142 3.35 21.56 9.47
N LYS A 143 4.06 21.43 8.35
CA LYS A 143 4.67 22.57 7.68
C LYS A 143 3.62 23.43 6.96
N GLU A 144 2.62 22.81 6.33
CA GLU A 144 1.45 23.51 5.79
C GLU A 144 0.68 24.22 6.92
N GLU A 145 0.46 23.56 8.08
CA GLU A 145 -0.15 24.18 9.26
C GLU A 145 0.67 25.35 9.83
N ILE A 146 2.01 25.24 9.85
CA ILE A 146 2.90 26.31 10.36
C ILE A 146 3.00 27.49 9.38
N GLU A 147 2.95 27.24 8.07
CA GLU A 147 2.98 28.30 7.06
C GLU A 147 1.66 29.10 7.04
N GLU A 148 0.50 28.48 7.31
CA GLU A 148 -0.78 29.20 7.50
C GLU A 148 -0.84 30.03 8.79
N GLU A 149 -0.15 29.63 9.87
CA GLU A 149 -0.10 30.43 11.11
C GLU A 149 0.87 31.64 11.05
N LEU A 150 1.74 31.69 10.03
CA LEU A 150 2.77 32.73 9.89
C LEU A 150 2.41 33.83 8.88
N GLU A 151 1.27 33.72 8.19
CA GLU A 151 0.66 34.80 7.38
C GLU A 151 -0.47 35.52 8.13
#